data_AF-D4DRK3-F1
#
_entry.id   AF-D4DRK3-F1
#
_cell.length_a   1.000
_cell.length_b   1.000
_cell.length_c   1.000
_cell.angle_alpha   90.00
_cell.angle_beta   90.00
_cell.angle_gamma   90.00
#
_symmetry.space_group_name_H-M   'P 1'
#
loop_
_entity.id
_entity.type
_entity.pdbx_description
1 polymer ?
#
loop_
_entity_poly.entity_id
_entity_poly.type
_entity_poly.pdbx_seq_one_letter_code
_entity_poly.pdbx_strand_id
1 'polypeptide(L)'
;MILVLGSLIATGALNLETFPQFLLATVILAVIAYFARLLGSQHVNADNKRHIIAYIPLFITICAFWAVWFQVYTVATVYFDETVDRTFFGFTVPVAWKDSIQSMWVVLFSGVLAAVWTKMGKRQPKTPLKFALAMLVVGVSYLGFVPYISSGTPMPIIIFALVLLSVTMGELLLSPISLSLSTKIAPPMFKTQMVALNFLALSIGFTLGGQLFKRFYDEKAPLDFYWLLCIIGVSVGIALLVQVPVLNRMLKGAD
;
A
#
# COMPACT_ATOMS: atom_id res chain seq x y z
N MET A 1 -10.70 17.77 -22.08
CA MET A 1 -9.56 16.98 -21.55
C MET A 1 -8.34 17.05 -22.46
N ILE A 2 -8.46 16.75 -23.77
CA ILE A 2 -7.34 16.78 -24.73
C ILE A 2 -6.76 18.20 -24.92
N LEU A 3 -7.58 19.24 -24.98
CA LEU A 3 -7.13 20.64 -25.08
C LEU A 3 -6.41 21.16 -23.82
N VAL A 4 -6.78 20.66 -22.64
CA VAL A 4 -6.16 21.02 -21.36
C VAL A 4 -4.83 20.28 -21.19
N LEU A 5 -4.77 19.01 -21.57
CA LEU A 5 -3.52 18.25 -21.63
C LEU A 5 -2.56 18.85 -22.66
N GLY A 6 -3.05 19.25 -23.83
CA GLY A 6 -2.27 19.91 -24.87
C GLY A 6 -1.70 21.26 -24.44
N SER A 7 -2.47 22.08 -23.71
CA SER A 7 -1.98 23.38 -23.22
C SER A 7 -0.97 23.24 -22.08
N LEU A 8 -1.12 22.24 -21.18
CA LEU A 8 -0.16 21.96 -20.10
C LEU A 8 1.16 21.35 -20.61
N ILE A 9 1.13 20.59 -21.70
CA ILE A 9 2.35 20.09 -22.37
C ILE A 9 3.06 21.24 -23.10
N ALA A 10 2.31 22.11 -23.80
CA ALA A 10 2.87 23.25 -24.54
C ALA A 10 3.49 24.33 -23.65
N THR A 11 3.09 24.43 -22.38
CA THR A 11 3.64 25.39 -21.41
C THR A 11 4.89 24.88 -20.68
N GLY A 12 5.35 23.65 -20.95
CA GLY A 12 6.48 23.04 -20.23
C GLY A 12 6.18 22.70 -18.76
N ALA A 13 4.92 22.87 -18.31
CA ALA A 13 4.48 22.53 -16.97
C ALA A 13 4.34 21.00 -16.79
N LEU A 14 4.02 20.27 -17.87
CA LEU A 14 4.04 18.81 -17.93
C LEU A 14 5.37 18.30 -18.49
N ASN A 15 6.38 18.19 -17.63
CA ASN A 15 7.61 17.44 -17.91
C ASN A 15 7.59 16.09 -17.17
N LEU A 16 8.47 15.17 -17.58
CA LEU A 16 8.63 13.84 -16.94
C LEU A 16 8.86 13.96 -15.41
N GLU A 17 9.41 15.08 -14.96
CA GLU A 17 9.68 15.33 -13.54
C GLU A 17 8.47 15.80 -12.73
N THR A 18 7.58 16.58 -13.34
CA THR A 18 6.42 17.20 -12.67
C THR A 18 5.14 16.39 -12.87
N PHE A 19 5.13 15.49 -13.86
CA PHE A 19 3.98 14.62 -14.17
C PHE A 19 3.47 13.84 -12.95
N PRO A 20 4.32 13.20 -12.12
CA PRO A 20 3.84 12.48 -10.93
C PRO A 20 3.12 13.40 -9.94
N GLN A 21 3.62 14.63 -9.73
CA GLN A 21 3.01 15.59 -8.81
C GLN A 21 1.66 16.10 -9.32
N PHE A 22 1.55 16.40 -10.62
CA PHE A 22 0.28 16.79 -11.24
C PHE A 22 -0.75 15.67 -11.21
N LEU A 23 -0.33 14.43 -11.50
CA LEU A 23 -1.21 13.26 -11.42
C LEU A 23 -1.71 13.06 -9.99
N LEU A 24 -0.81 13.11 -9.01
CA LEU A 24 -1.14 12.98 -7.60
C LEU A 24 -2.12 14.08 -7.15
N ALA A 25 -1.85 15.34 -7.47
CA ALA A 25 -2.72 16.47 -7.14
C ALA A 25 -4.11 16.32 -7.78
N THR A 26 -4.17 15.94 -9.06
CA THR A 26 -5.43 15.72 -9.78
C THR A 26 -6.24 14.60 -9.15
N VAL A 27 -5.59 13.48 -8.80
CA VAL A 27 -6.25 12.34 -8.18
C VAL A 27 -6.74 12.68 -6.77
N ILE A 28 -5.95 13.39 -5.96
CA ILE A 28 -6.40 13.86 -4.64
C ILE A 28 -7.60 14.79 -4.76
N LEU A 29 -7.56 15.76 -5.68
CA LEU A 29 -8.69 16.67 -5.91
C LEU A 29 -9.94 15.92 -6.35
N ALA A 30 -9.80 14.94 -7.25
CA ALA A 30 -10.91 14.08 -7.65
C ALA A 30 -11.49 13.31 -6.46
N VAL A 31 -10.64 12.72 -5.61
CA VAL A 31 -11.06 12.00 -4.40
C VAL A 31 -11.79 12.92 -3.43
N ILE A 32 -11.27 14.13 -3.16
CA ILE A 32 -11.92 15.12 -2.29
C ILE A 32 -13.28 15.52 -2.86
N ALA A 33 -13.36 15.80 -4.17
CA ALA A 33 -14.61 16.12 -4.86
C ALA A 33 -15.62 14.97 -4.77
N TYR A 34 -15.17 13.71 -4.92
CA TYR A 34 -16.01 12.53 -4.77
C TYR A 34 -16.53 12.39 -3.34
N PHE A 35 -15.68 12.51 -2.31
CA PHE A 35 -16.11 12.47 -0.92
C PHE A 35 -17.08 13.61 -0.58
N ALA A 36 -16.80 14.83 -1.05
CA ALA A 36 -17.68 15.98 -0.86
C ALA A 36 -19.05 15.76 -1.51
N ARG A 37 -19.09 15.21 -2.74
CA ARG A 37 -20.33 14.87 -3.45
C ARG A 37 -21.11 13.75 -2.74
N LEU A 38 -20.42 12.73 -2.24
CA LEU A 38 -21.03 11.62 -1.49
C LEU A 38 -21.62 12.09 -0.16
N LEU A 39 -20.94 12.98 0.56
CA LEU A 39 -21.41 13.52 1.84
C LEU A 39 -22.50 14.59 1.66
N GLY A 40 -22.46 15.35 0.58
CA GLY A 40 -23.46 16.38 0.22
C GLY A 40 -24.72 15.85 -0.45
N SER A 41 -24.69 14.61 -0.95
CA SER A 41 -25.84 13.97 -1.59
C SER A 41 -26.99 13.74 -0.60
N GLN A 42 -28.19 14.24 -0.92
CA GLN A 42 -29.42 13.96 -0.18
C GLN A 42 -29.91 12.51 -0.32
N HIS A 43 -29.38 11.77 -1.30
CA HIS A 43 -29.72 10.36 -1.55
C HIS A 43 -28.92 9.38 -0.67
N VAL A 44 -28.09 9.89 0.25
CA VAL A 44 -27.27 9.08 1.16
C VAL A 44 -27.83 9.20 2.58
N ASN A 45 -28.47 8.12 3.05
CA ASN A 45 -28.96 8.01 4.43
C ASN A 45 -27.85 8.26 5.47
N ALA A 46 -28.24 8.70 6.66
CA ALA A 46 -27.31 9.02 7.76
C ALA A 46 -26.36 7.85 8.09
N ASP A 47 -26.83 6.61 8.01
CA ASP A 47 -26.01 5.41 8.23
C ASP A 47 -24.95 5.22 7.13
N ASN A 48 -25.29 5.48 5.87
CA ASN A 48 -24.33 5.41 4.77
C ASN A 48 -23.29 6.52 4.86
N LYS A 49 -23.65 7.73 5.31
CA LYS A 49 -22.69 8.81 5.56
C LYS A 49 -21.69 8.42 6.65
N ARG A 50 -22.14 7.75 7.70
CA ARG A 50 -21.27 7.23 8.77
C ARG A 50 -20.28 6.19 8.24
N HIS A 51 -20.71 5.28 7.38
CA HIS A 51 -19.81 4.31 6.75
C HIS A 51 -18.79 4.97 5.81
N ILE A 52 -19.19 6.00 5.06
CA ILE A 52 -18.30 6.78 4.18
C ILE A 52 -17.23 7.52 5.00
N ILE A 53 -17.60 8.13 6.13
CA ILE A 53 -16.63 8.80 7.02
C ILE A 53 -15.64 7.78 7.62
N ALA A 54 -16.12 6.59 8.00
CA ALA A 54 -15.24 5.51 8.46
C ALA A 54 -14.30 4.98 7.36
N TYR A 55 -14.67 5.14 6.08
CA TYR A 55 -13.82 4.75 4.95
C TYR A 55 -12.66 5.72 4.70
N ILE A 56 -12.76 6.99 5.07
CA ILE A 56 -11.68 8.00 4.87
C ILE A 56 -10.35 7.57 5.49
N PRO A 57 -10.25 7.23 6.80
CA PRO A 57 -8.99 6.79 7.39
C PRO A 57 -8.50 5.45 6.83
N LEU A 58 -9.42 4.55 6.44
CA LEU A 58 -9.07 3.29 5.78
C LEU A 58 -8.50 3.54 4.39
N PHE A 59 -9.05 4.50 3.65
CA PHE A 59 -8.55 4.95 2.35
C PHE A 59 -7.13 5.52 2.47
N ILE A 60 -6.87 6.37 3.46
CA ILE A 60 -5.53 6.90 3.71
C ILE A 60 -4.55 5.77 4.03
N THR A 61 -4.99 4.78 4.81
CA THR A 61 -4.18 3.59 5.10
C THR A 61 -3.88 2.78 3.84
N ILE A 62 -4.85 2.60 2.93
CA ILE A 62 -4.63 1.96 1.62
C ILE A 62 -3.56 2.71 0.84
N CYS A 63 -3.68 4.04 0.70
CA CYS A 63 -2.69 4.85 0.00
C CYS A 63 -1.29 4.69 0.60
N ALA A 64 -1.18 4.79 1.92
CA ALA A 64 0.11 4.67 2.62
C ALA A 64 0.69 3.25 2.50
N PHE A 65 -0.15 2.23 2.62
CA PHE A 65 0.26 0.84 2.45
C PHE A 65 0.86 0.60 1.07
N TRP A 66 0.17 1.02 0.01
CA TRP A 66 0.65 0.84 -1.35
C TRP A 66 1.88 1.70 -1.65
N ALA A 67 2.03 2.86 -1.02
CA ALA A 67 3.24 3.67 -1.13
C ALA A 67 4.48 2.99 -0.52
N VAL A 68 4.31 2.34 0.64
CA VAL A 68 5.38 1.58 1.30
C VAL A 68 5.64 0.26 0.57
N TRP A 69 4.60 -0.47 0.19
CA TRP A 69 4.74 -1.73 -0.56
C TRP A 69 5.38 -1.53 -1.94
N PHE A 70 5.11 -0.41 -2.62
CA PHE A 70 5.72 -0.09 -3.91
C PHE A 70 7.26 -0.06 -3.84
N GLN A 71 7.84 0.11 -2.65
CA GLN A 71 9.29 0.08 -2.47
C GLN A 71 9.94 -1.28 -2.79
N VAL A 72 9.14 -2.35 -2.92
CA VAL A 72 9.60 -3.65 -3.44
C VAL A 72 10.11 -3.54 -4.89
N TYR A 73 9.58 -2.60 -5.67
CA TYR A 73 10.01 -2.35 -7.06
C TYR A 73 11.09 -1.28 -7.19
N THR A 74 11.32 -0.47 -6.16
CA THR A 74 12.35 0.56 -6.15
C THR A 74 13.52 0.14 -5.27
N VAL A 75 13.53 0.49 -3.98
CA VAL A 75 14.65 0.29 -3.06
C VAL A 75 15.02 -1.17 -2.89
N ALA A 76 14.05 -2.07 -2.77
CA ALA A 76 14.37 -3.49 -2.65
C ALA A 76 15.01 -4.05 -3.93
N THR A 77 14.69 -3.50 -5.10
CA THR A 77 15.35 -3.83 -6.37
C THR A 77 16.80 -3.38 -6.36
N VAL A 78 17.04 -2.12 -6.00
CA VAL A 78 18.40 -1.54 -5.96
C VAL A 78 19.25 -2.30 -4.95
N TYR A 79 18.71 -2.59 -3.76
CA TYR A 79 19.39 -3.37 -2.74
C TYR A 79 19.75 -4.79 -3.22
N PHE A 80 18.86 -5.43 -3.97
CA PHE A 80 19.11 -6.76 -4.54
C PHE A 80 20.21 -6.75 -5.60
N ASP A 81 20.31 -5.67 -6.39
CA ASP A 81 21.34 -5.55 -7.43
C ASP A 81 22.71 -5.22 -6.82
N GLU A 82 22.75 -4.30 -5.85
CA GLU A 82 24.00 -3.73 -5.35
C GLU A 82 24.57 -4.42 -4.11
N THR A 83 23.73 -4.95 -3.21
CA THR A 83 24.17 -5.38 -1.88
C THR A 83 24.00 -6.88 -1.62
N VAL A 84 23.08 -7.55 -2.32
CA VAL A 84 22.83 -8.98 -2.13
C VAL A 84 23.89 -9.79 -2.89
N ASP A 85 24.42 -10.82 -2.24
CA ASP A 85 25.25 -11.81 -2.93
C ASP A 85 24.36 -12.66 -3.84
N ARG A 86 24.43 -12.38 -5.14
CA ARG A 86 23.64 -13.04 -6.19
C ARG A 86 24.30 -14.30 -6.72
N THR A 87 25.50 -14.66 -6.23
CA THR A 87 26.19 -15.85 -6.70
C THR A 87 25.70 -17.08 -5.93
N PHE A 88 24.98 -17.95 -6.62
CA PHE A 88 24.44 -19.19 -6.05
C PHE A 88 24.93 -20.36 -6.89
N PHE A 89 25.75 -21.25 -6.32
CA PHE A 89 26.35 -22.41 -7.01
C PHE A 89 27.07 -22.07 -8.33
N GLY A 90 27.75 -20.92 -8.40
CA GLY A 90 28.47 -20.48 -9.60
C GLY A 90 27.59 -19.83 -10.69
N PHE A 91 26.29 -19.65 -10.43
CA PHE A 91 25.36 -18.90 -11.27
C PHE A 91 24.98 -17.58 -10.61
N THR A 92 25.02 -16.47 -11.36
CA THR A 92 24.57 -15.17 -10.87
C THR A 92 23.07 -15.03 -11.11
N VAL A 93 22.29 -14.97 -10.03
CA VAL A 93 20.83 -14.84 -10.07
C VAL A 93 20.45 -13.48 -10.68
N PRO A 94 19.65 -13.44 -11.77
CA PRO A 94 19.18 -12.19 -12.36
C PRO A 94 18.29 -11.39 -11.40
N VAL A 95 18.39 -10.06 -11.43
CA VAL A 95 17.56 -9.17 -10.59
C VAL A 95 16.06 -9.40 -10.81
N ALA A 96 15.65 -9.68 -12.06
CA ALA A 96 14.26 -9.96 -12.42
C ALA A 96 13.65 -11.17 -11.68
N TRP A 97 14.47 -12.11 -11.20
CA TRP A 97 13.95 -13.27 -10.45
C TRP A 97 13.36 -12.89 -9.10
N LYS A 98 13.68 -11.71 -8.54
CA LYS A 98 13.04 -11.23 -7.31
C LYS A 98 11.52 -11.12 -7.47
N ASP A 99 11.05 -10.67 -8.64
CA ASP A 99 9.63 -10.47 -8.92
C ASP A 99 8.93 -11.81 -9.10
N SER A 100 9.65 -12.80 -9.64
CA SER A 100 9.22 -14.19 -9.68
C SER A 100 9.12 -14.80 -8.28
N ILE A 101 10.09 -14.56 -7.39
CA ILE A 101 10.05 -15.02 -5.99
C ILE A 101 8.84 -14.43 -5.26
N GLN A 102 8.59 -13.13 -5.43
CA GLN A 102 7.40 -12.49 -4.86
C GLN A 102 6.11 -13.14 -5.38
N SER A 103 5.99 -13.32 -6.70
CA SER A 103 4.82 -13.94 -7.32
C SER A 103 4.61 -15.38 -6.84
N MET A 104 5.70 -16.14 -6.68
CA MET A 104 5.69 -17.49 -6.12
C MET A 104 5.17 -17.50 -4.68
N TRP A 105 5.60 -16.55 -3.84
CA TRP A 105 5.09 -16.42 -2.46
C TRP A 105 3.60 -16.09 -2.42
N VAL A 106 3.13 -15.20 -3.30
CA VAL A 106 1.70 -14.91 -3.43
C VAL A 106 0.92 -16.19 -3.74
N VAL A 107 1.35 -16.96 -4.73
CA VAL A 107 0.64 -18.20 -5.13
C VAL A 107 0.64 -19.23 -4.00
N LEU A 108 1.80 -19.49 -3.38
CA LEU A 108 1.92 -20.48 -2.30
C LEU A 108 1.09 -20.10 -1.06
N PHE A 109 1.19 -18.84 -0.63
CA PHE A 109 0.58 -18.42 0.64
C PHE A 109 -0.84 -17.87 0.49
N SER A 110 -1.30 -17.53 -0.71
CA SER A 110 -2.70 -17.15 -0.93
C SER A 110 -3.66 -18.25 -0.44
N GLY A 111 -3.38 -19.52 -0.80
CA GLY A 111 -4.13 -20.68 -0.35
C GLY A 111 -4.04 -20.91 1.17
N VAL A 112 -2.85 -20.76 1.74
CA VAL A 112 -2.63 -20.88 3.19
C VAL A 112 -3.43 -19.82 3.95
N LEU A 113 -3.35 -18.57 3.53
CA LEU A 113 -4.07 -17.47 4.16
C LEU A 113 -5.58 -17.67 4.05
N ALA A 114 -6.08 -18.09 2.89
CA ALA A 114 -7.49 -18.44 2.69
C ALA A 114 -7.95 -19.57 3.61
N ALA A 115 -7.12 -20.60 3.81
CA ALA A 115 -7.41 -21.70 4.74
C ALA A 115 -7.43 -21.23 6.20
N VAL A 116 -6.48 -20.38 6.61
CA VAL A 116 -6.42 -19.78 7.94
C VAL A 116 -7.68 -18.96 8.23
N TRP A 117 -8.10 -18.10 7.29
CA TRP A 117 -9.32 -17.31 7.44
C TRP A 117 -10.57 -18.20 7.51
N THR A 118 -10.67 -19.21 6.64
CA THR A 118 -11.78 -20.17 6.64
C THR A 118 -11.87 -20.92 7.98
N LYS A 119 -10.74 -21.37 8.52
CA LYS A 119 -10.68 -22.06 9.82
C LYS A 119 -11.09 -21.14 10.99
N MET A 120 -10.81 -19.84 10.89
CA MET A 120 -11.15 -18.89 11.94
C MET A 120 -12.64 -18.50 11.96
N GLY A 121 -13.37 -18.64 10.85
CA GLY A 121 -14.83 -18.48 10.78
C GLY A 121 -15.35 -17.21 11.48
N LYS A 122 -16.14 -17.38 12.55
CA LYS A 122 -16.73 -16.27 13.34
C LYS A 122 -15.75 -15.54 14.27
N ARG A 123 -14.54 -16.07 14.47
CA ARG A 123 -13.49 -15.44 15.31
C ARG A 123 -12.57 -14.52 14.50
N GLN A 124 -12.91 -14.22 13.25
CA GLN A 124 -12.09 -13.33 12.44
C GLN A 124 -12.00 -11.92 13.04
N PRO A 125 -10.79 -11.32 13.10
CA PRO A 125 -10.62 -9.93 13.44
C PRO A 125 -11.39 -9.07 12.45
N LYS A 126 -11.94 -7.97 12.95
CA LYS A 126 -12.70 -7.03 12.11
C LYS A 126 -11.81 -6.37 11.07
N THR A 127 -12.44 -5.92 9.98
CA THR A 127 -11.75 -5.34 8.83
C THR A 127 -10.71 -4.28 9.22
N PRO A 128 -11.00 -3.27 10.07
CA PRO A 128 -10.01 -2.25 10.44
C PRO A 128 -8.77 -2.81 11.16
N LEU A 129 -8.93 -3.87 11.94
CA LEU A 129 -7.80 -4.53 12.63
C LEU A 129 -6.91 -5.27 11.64
N LYS A 130 -7.49 -5.94 10.63
CA LYS A 130 -6.72 -6.61 9.56
C LYS A 130 -5.89 -5.60 8.75
N PHE A 131 -6.45 -4.43 8.46
CA PHE A 131 -5.73 -3.33 7.80
C PHE A 131 -4.53 -2.85 8.61
N ALA A 132 -4.73 -2.61 9.90
CA ALA A 132 -3.66 -2.14 10.78
C ALA A 132 -2.53 -3.18 10.91
N LEU A 133 -2.89 -4.46 11.03
CA LEU A 133 -1.93 -5.57 11.06
C LEU A 133 -1.15 -5.67 9.74
N ALA A 134 -1.82 -5.56 8.59
CA ALA A 134 -1.14 -5.57 7.29
C ALA A 134 -0.12 -4.44 7.17
N MET A 135 -0.49 -3.23 7.57
CA MET A 135 0.38 -2.06 7.55
C MET A 135 1.58 -2.20 8.49
N LEU A 136 1.37 -2.73 9.69
CA LEU A 136 2.44 -3.03 10.65
C LEU A 136 3.39 -4.08 10.11
N VAL A 137 2.88 -5.17 9.54
CA VAL A 137 3.69 -6.25 8.97
C VAL A 137 4.58 -5.71 7.84
N VAL A 138 4.03 -4.93 6.90
CA VAL A 138 4.83 -4.34 5.83
C VAL A 138 5.87 -3.37 6.38
N GLY A 139 5.48 -2.47 7.29
CA GLY A 139 6.40 -1.49 7.89
C GLY A 139 7.57 -2.15 8.63
N VAL A 140 7.28 -3.15 9.47
CA VAL A 140 8.29 -3.90 10.24
C VAL A 140 9.16 -4.77 9.32
N SER A 141 8.62 -5.27 8.20
CA SER A 141 9.41 -6.07 7.25
C SER A 141 10.63 -5.31 6.73
N TYR A 142 10.51 -3.98 6.53
CA TYR A 142 11.64 -3.16 6.08
C TYR A 142 12.76 -3.03 7.14
N LEU A 143 12.48 -3.27 8.42
CA LEU A 143 13.54 -3.36 9.45
C LEU A 143 14.46 -4.57 9.22
N GLY A 144 14.02 -5.59 8.49
CA GLY A 144 14.86 -6.74 8.14
C GLY A 144 16.09 -6.37 7.32
N PHE A 145 16.07 -5.25 6.61
CA PHE A 145 17.22 -4.73 5.85
C PHE A 145 18.22 -3.95 6.71
N VAL A 146 17.76 -3.30 7.79
CA VAL A 146 18.56 -2.44 8.68
C VAL A 146 19.83 -3.12 9.24
N PRO A 147 19.78 -4.34 9.80
CA PRO A 147 20.98 -4.95 10.39
C PRO A 147 22.06 -5.23 9.35
N TYR A 148 21.70 -5.61 8.12
CA TYR A 148 22.65 -5.92 7.05
C TYR A 148 23.28 -4.66 6.44
N ILE A 149 22.51 -3.57 6.35
CA ILE A 149 23.05 -2.29 5.90
C ILE A 149 23.99 -1.71 6.96
N SER A 150 23.63 -1.81 8.24
CA SER A 150 24.45 -1.29 9.34
C SER A 150 25.75 -2.06 9.54
N SER A 151 25.79 -3.36 9.25
CA SER A 151 26.99 -4.18 9.35
C SER A 151 27.89 -4.11 8.11
N GLY A 152 27.39 -3.56 7.00
CA GLY A 152 28.09 -3.56 5.71
C GLY A 152 28.30 -4.97 5.13
N THR A 153 27.65 -5.99 5.70
CA THR A 153 27.78 -7.38 5.24
C THR A 153 26.77 -7.65 4.13
N PRO A 154 27.17 -8.25 3.00
CA PRO A 154 26.26 -8.65 1.94
C PRO A 154 25.13 -9.51 2.49
N MET A 155 23.88 -9.13 2.21
CA MET A 155 22.72 -9.88 2.67
C MET A 155 22.60 -11.17 1.86
N PRO A 156 22.46 -12.36 2.51
CA PRO A 156 22.22 -13.60 1.79
C PRO A 156 20.86 -13.59 1.09
N ILE A 157 20.79 -14.20 -0.10
CA ILE A 157 19.56 -14.27 -0.91
C ILE A 157 18.36 -14.89 -0.16
N ILE A 158 18.62 -15.84 0.74
CA ILE A 158 17.60 -16.50 1.56
C ILE A 158 16.94 -15.49 2.50
N ILE A 159 17.72 -14.60 3.12
CA ILE A 159 17.21 -13.63 4.07
C ILE A 159 16.45 -12.55 3.32
N PHE A 160 16.93 -12.13 2.15
CA PHE A 160 16.19 -11.24 1.26
C PHE A 160 14.83 -11.85 0.87
N ALA A 161 14.81 -13.14 0.52
CA ALA A 161 13.57 -13.86 0.20
C ALA A 161 12.61 -13.94 1.39
N LEU A 162 13.10 -14.05 2.63
CA LEU A 162 12.29 -14.02 3.86
C LEU A 162 11.73 -12.62 4.17
N VAL A 163 12.50 -11.57 3.91
CA VAL A 163 12.00 -10.21 4.06
C VAL A 163 10.93 -9.91 3.01
N LEU A 164 11.16 -10.31 1.75
CA LEU A 164 10.14 -10.23 0.70
C LEU A 164 8.89 -11.04 1.06
N LEU A 165 9.05 -12.25 1.60
CA LEU A 165 7.93 -13.05 2.10
C LEU A 165 7.11 -12.26 3.14
N SER A 166 7.77 -11.57 4.06
CA SER A 166 7.11 -10.79 5.12
C SER A 166 6.31 -9.61 4.53
N VAL A 167 6.87 -8.91 3.54
CA VAL A 167 6.14 -7.87 2.78
C VAL A 167 4.95 -8.47 2.02
N THR A 168 5.14 -9.60 1.36
CA THR A 168 4.08 -10.33 0.64
C THR A 168 2.99 -10.82 1.59
N MET A 169 3.31 -11.23 2.81
CA MET A 169 2.29 -11.56 3.81
C MET A 169 1.40 -10.36 4.10
N GLY A 170 2.00 -9.18 4.27
CA GLY A 170 1.24 -7.93 4.43
C GLY A 170 0.33 -7.63 3.22
N GLU A 171 0.82 -7.86 2.01
CA GLU A 171 0.05 -7.70 0.77
C GLU A 171 -1.16 -8.64 0.71
N LEU A 172 -0.95 -9.92 0.98
CA LEU A 172 -2.02 -10.92 0.98
C LEU A 172 -3.07 -10.64 2.05
N LEU A 173 -2.68 -10.01 3.16
CA LEU A 173 -3.61 -9.56 4.19
C LEU A 173 -4.48 -8.39 3.70
N LEU A 174 -3.94 -7.42 2.98
CA LEU A 174 -4.69 -6.20 2.61
C LEU A 174 -5.45 -6.33 1.28
N SER A 175 -4.84 -6.95 0.27
CA SER A 175 -5.35 -6.99 -1.11
C SER A 175 -6.81 -7.46 -1.22
N PRO A 176 -7.21 -8.64 -0.71
CA PRO A 176 -8.61 -9.09 -0.82
C PRO A 176 -9.59 -8.27 0.03
N ILE A 177 -9.10 -7.67 1.11
CA ILE A 177 -9.92 -6.95 2.07
C ILE A 177 -10.27 -5.55 1.56
N SER A 178 -9.32 -4.87 0.91
CA SER A 178 -9.52 -3.54 0.33
C SER A 178 -10.73 -3.47 -0.59
N LEU A 179 -10.80 -4.37 -1.57
CA LEU A 179 -11.89 -4.43 -2.52
C LEU A 179 -13.22 -4.87 -1.87
N SER A 180 -13.16 -5.84 -0.95
CA SER A 180 -14.34 -6.30 -0.20
C SER A 180 -14.93 -5.18 0.66
N LEU A 181 -14.08 -4.38 1.30
CA LEU A 181 -14.50 -3.24 2.10
C LEU A 181 -15.18 -2.17 1.25
N SER A 182 -14.58 -1.80 0.12
CA SER A 182 -15.14 -0.79 -0.79
C SER A 182 -16.51 -1.20 -1.34
N THR A 183 -16.75 -2.49 -1.53
CA THR A 183 -18.06 -3.00 -1.99
C THR A 183 -19.09 -3.15 -0.87
N LYS A 184 -18.67 -3.49 0.35
CA LYS A 184 -19.55 -3.59 1.54
C LYS A 184 -20.05 -2.23 2.04
N ILE A 185 -19.16 -1.24 2.08
CA ILE A 185 -19.48 0.13 2.54
C ILE A 185 -20.26 0.92 1.47
N ALA A 186 -20.23 0.46 0.22
CA ALA A 186 -20.83 1.17 -0.87
C ALA A 186 -22.35 1.36 -0.73
N PRO A 187 -22.85 2.60 -0.82
CA PRO A 187 -24.27 2.85 -0.99
C PRO A 187 -24.79 2.14 -2.26
N PRO A 188 -26.04 1.63 -2.29
CA PRO A 188 -26.59 0.89 -3.43
C PRO A 188 -26.44 1.64 -4.76
N MET A 189 -26.60 2.97 -4.72
CA MET A 189 -26.52 3.87 -5.88
C MET A 189 -25.07 4.25 -6.28
N PHE A 190 -24.08 3.99 -5.42
CA PHE A 190 -22.69 4.43 -5.58
C PHE A 190 -21.66 3.29 -5.52
N LYS A 191 -22.07 2.03 -5.72
CA LYS A 191 -21.18 0.85 -5.73
C LYS A 191 -19.99 0.99 -6.67
N THR A 192 -20.23 1.37 -7.92
CA THR A 192 -19.16 1.56 -8.91
C THR A 192 -18.20 2.67 -8.51
N GLN A 193 -18.69 3.73 -7.86
CA GLN A 193 -17.85 4.86 -7.43
C GLN A 193 -16.94 4.48 -6.25
N MET A 194 -17.41 3.67 -5.30
CA MET A 194 -16.57 3.21 -4.19
C MET A 194 -15.46 2.27 -4.65
N VAL A 195 -15.75 1.42 -5.64
CA VAL A 195 -14.72 0.59 -6.29
C VAL A 195 -13.71 1.49 -7.04
N ALA A 196 -14.18 2.52 -7.75
CA ALA A 196 -13.30 3.50 -8.38
C ALA A 196 -12.41 4.23 -7.37
N LEU A 197 -12.93 4.58 -6.18
CA LEU A 197 -12.13 5.14 -5.10
C LEU A 197 -11.02 4.18 -4.67
N ASN A 198 -11.29 2.87 -4.53
CA ASN A 198 -10.23 1.91 -4.22
C ASN A 198 -9.08 1.94 -5.25
N PHE A 199 -9.41 1.99 -6.54
CA PHE A 199 -8.39 2.12 -7.59
C PHE A 199 -7.66 3.47 -7.57
N LEU A 200 -8.35 4.57 -7.20
CA LEU A 200 -7.70 5.85 -6.98
C LEU A 200 -6.72 5.79 -5.79
N ALA A 201 -7.04 5.05 -4.73
CA ALA A 201 -6.13 4.82 -3.61
C ALA A 201 -4.84 4.09 -4.05
N LEU A 202 -4.97 3.08 -4.91
CA LEU A 202 -3.83 2.39 -5.53
C LEU A 202 -2.95 3.35 -6.33
N SER A 203 -3.59 4.17 -7.18
CA SER A 203 -2.89 5.17 -8.00
C SER A 203 -2.13 6.18 -7.16
N ILE A 204 -2.76 6.70 -6.10
CA ILE A 204 -2.11 7.61 -5.14
C ILE A 204 -0.95 6.89 -4.45
N GLY A 205 -1.15 5.66 -4.00
CA GLY A 205 -0.12 4.87 -3.33
C GLY A 205 1.11 4.65 -4.20
N PHE A 206 0.95 4.16 -5.44
CA PHE A 206 2.07 3.95 -6.35
C PHE A 206 2.80 5.25 -6.70
N THR A 207 2.05 6.33 -6.94
CA THR A 207 2.63 7.64 -7.26
C THR A 207 3.38 8.22 -6.05
N LEU A 208 2.82 8.11 -4.85
CA LEU A 208 3.48 8.50 -3.60
C LEU A 208 4.73 7.67 -3.36
N GLY A 209 4.67 6.36 -3.56
CA GLY A 209 5.81 5.46 -3.39
C GLY A 209 6.97 5.82 -4.33
N GLY A 210 6.68 6.07 -5.60
CA GLY A 210 7.69 6.53 -6.56
C GLY A 210 8.27 7.89 -6.20
N GLN A 211 7.45 8.83 -5.74
CA GLN A 211 7.90 10.15 -5.30
C GLN A 211 8.72 10.10 -4.00
N LEU A 212 8.36 9.19 -3.08
CA LEU A 212 9.08 8.96 -1.83
C LEU A 212 10.49 8.46 -2.14
N PHE A 213 10.62 7.48 -3.03
CA PHE A 213 11.92 7.01 -3.52
C PHE A 213 12.72 8.13 -4.16
N LYS A 214 12.16 8.85 -5.16
CA LYS A 214 12.87 9.94 -5.86
C LYS A 214 13.39 11.03 -4.92
N ARG A 215 12.68 11.33 -3.82
CA ARG A 215 12.96 12.50 -2.98
C ARG A 215 13.77 12.18 -1.72
N PHE A 216 13.64 10.98 -1.18
CA PHE A 216 14.23 10.61 0.11
C PHE A 216 15.24 9.47 0.02
N TYR A 217 15.36 8.79 -1.11
CA TYR A 217 16.41 7.79 -1.29
C TYR A 217 17.74 8.48 -1.60
N ASP A 218 18.74 8.20 -0.75
CA ASP A 218 20.12 8.59 -0.96
C ASP A 218 20.99 7.33 -0.85
N GLU A 219 21.78 7.05 -1.89
CA GLU A 219 22.71 5.92 -1.94
C GLU A 219 23.76 5.97 -0.82
N LYS A 220 24.06 7.16 -0.28
CA LYS A 220 25.03 7.36 0.80
C LYS A 220 24.47 7.08 2.19
N ALA A 221 23.15 7.17 2.35
CA ALA A 221 22.47 6.94 3.62
C ALA A 221 21.21 6.06 3.45
N PRO A 222 21.34 4.85 2.89
CA PRO A 222 20.20 3.99 2.60
C PRO A 222 19.42 3.64 3.88
N LEU A 223 20.10 3.54 5.02
CA LEU A 223 19.51 3.27 6.34
C LEU A 223 18.36 4.22 6.70
N ASP A 224 18.52 5.52 6.44
CA ASP A 224 17.54 6.53 6.80
C ASP A 224 16.22 6.30 6.06
N PHE A 225 16.30 5.84 4.82
CA PHE A 225 15.13 5.52 4.02
C PHE A 225 14.38 4.29 4.54
N TYR A 226 15.08 3.20 4.91
CA TYR A 226 14.41 2.02 5.50
C TYR A 226 13.76 2.32 6.85
N TRP A 227 14.42 3.15 7.68
CA TRP A 227 13.82 3.65 8.91
C TRP A 227 12.61 4.53 8.64
N LEU A 228 12.66 5.43 7.65
CA LEU A 228 11.52 6.23 7.23
C LEU A 228 10.33 5.36 6.83
N LEU A 229 10.54 4.32 6.01
CA LEU A 229 9.50 3.36 5.63
C LEU A 229 8.90 2.64 6.83
N CYS A 230 9.74 2.18 7.76
CA CYS A 230 9.28 1.57 8.99
C CYS A 230 8.45 2.56 9.83
N ILE A 231 8.93 3.79 10.02
CA ILE A 231 8.23 4.82 10.80
C ILE A 231 6.87 5.13 10.16
N ILE A 232 6.79 5.28 8.83
CA ILE A 232 5.53 5.49 8.12
C ILE A 232 4.60 4.28 8.31
N GLY A 233 5.11 3.07 8.08
CA GLY A 233 4.38 1.81 8.28
C GLY A 233 3.79 1.69 9.69
N VAL A 234 4.64 1.83 10.70
CA VAL A 234 4.28 1.66 12.10
C VAL A 234 3.40 2.79 12.61
N SER A 235 3.69 4.04 12.26
CA SER A 235 2.86 5.18 12.69
C SER A 235 1.45 5.12 12.14
N VAL A 236 1.28 4.80 10.84
CA VAL A 236 -0.04 4.64 10.23
C VAL A 236 -0.75 3.41 10.79
N GLY A 237 -0.04 2.30 10.99
CA GLY A 237 -0.57 1.10 11.61
C GLY A 237 -1.10 1.35 13.04
N ILE A 238 -0.31 2.04 13.88
CA ILE A 238 -0.69 2.41 15.25
C ILE A 238 -1.85 3.41 15.24
N ALA A 239 -1.79 4.45 14.40
CA ALA A 239 -2.87 5.42 14.27
C ALA A 239 -4.20 4.74 13.91
N LEU A 240 -4.15 3.76 13.00
CA LEU A 240 -5.32 2.98 12.65
C LEU A 240 -5.76 2.09 13.82
N LEU A 241 -4.84 1.40 14.52
CA LEU A 241 -5.16 0.61 15.72
C LEU A 241 -5.92 1.41 16.78
N VAL A 242 -5.52 2.66 17.02
CA VAL A 242 -6.21 3.56 17.96
C VAL A 242 -7.62 3.91 17.46
N GLN A 243 -7.81 4.00 16.14
CA GLN A 243 -9.11 4.28 15.53
C GLN A 243 -10.00 3.04 15.36
N VAL A 244 -9.45 1.81 15.44
CA VAL A 244 -10.19 0.53 15.35
C VAL A 244 -11.48 0.51 16.19
N PRO A 245 -11.52 0.86 17.49
CA PRO A 245 -12.75 0.80 18.27
C PRO A 245 -13.84 1.74 17.74
N VAL A 246 -13.46 2.92 17.26
CA VAL A 246 -14.38 3.91 16.68
C VAL A 246 -14.89 3.43 15.33
N LEU A 247 -13.98 2.98 14.46
CA LEU A 247 -14.31 2.43 13.14
C LEU A 247 -15.22 1.21 13.25
N ASN A 248 -14.92 0.29 14.18
CA ASN A 248 -15.76 -0.87 14.44
C ASN A 248 -17.15 -0.49 14.96
N ARG A 249 -17.28 0.61 15.70
CA ARG A 249 -18.59 1.12 16.14
C ARG A 249 -19.33 1.81 15.00
N MET A 250 -18.62 2.43 14.06
CA MET A 250 -19.16 3.10 12.89
C MET A 250 -19.59 2.14 11.79
N LEU A 251 -18.90 1.00 11.65
CA LEU A 251 -19.19 -0.06 10.68
C LEU A 251 -20.17 -1.13 11.22
N LYS A 252 -20.72 -0.95 12.42
CA LYS A 252 -21.75 -1.85 12.97
C LYS A 252 -22.97 -1.86 12.04
N GLY A 253 -23.24 -3.01 11.42
CA GLY A 253 -24.33 -3.21 10.47
C GLY A 253 -23.87 -3.41 9.01
N ALA A 254 -22.58 -3.20 8.71
CA ALA A 254 -21.99 -3.44 7.38
C ALA A 254 -21.04 -4.66 7.32
N ASP A 255 -20.71 -5.27 8.47
CA ASP A 255 -19.85 -6.46 8.59
C ASP A 255 -20.61 -7.77 8.31
#